data_AF-A0A8S4RZX0-F1
#
_entry.id   AF-A0A8S4RZX0-F1
#
_cell.length_a   1.000
_cell.length_b   1.000
_cell.length_c   1.000
_cell.angle_alpha   90.00
_cell.angle_beta   90.00
_cell.angle_gamma   90.00
#
_symmetry.space_group_name_H-M   'P 1'
#
loop_
_entity.id
_entity.type
_entity.pdbx_description
1 polymer ?
#
loop_
_entity_poly.entity_id
_entity_poly.type
_entity_poly.pdbx_seq_one_letter_code
_entity_poly.pdbx_strand_id
1 'polypeptide(L)'
;MGRALVWDATCVDTLAAPHLPRTSQNVAAAAESAPMFKRRKYSVICNDYVFAAPSFETLCPWSSDTKNFINIVSQKLVLTSGDPRAGAYLVQRLSLAIQRGNSASILGTMPISEHLDGLHL
;
A
#
# COMPACT_ATOMS: atom_id res chain seq x y z
N MET A 1 14.06 25.95 -0.90
CA MET A 1 14.79 24.74 -1.32
C MET A 1 13.89 23.53 -1.15
N GLY A 2 13.98 22.53 -2.04
CA GLY A 2 13.22 21.29 -1.91
C GLY A 2 13.82 20.38 -0.82
N ARG A 3 12.97 19.71 -0.03
CA ARG A 3 13.39 18.64 0.89
C ARG A 3 13.27 17.29 0.19
N ALA A 4 14.18 16.37 0.50
CA ALA A 4 14.11 15.01 -0.02
C ALA A 4 12.87 14.28 0.52
N LEU A 5 12.25 13.48 -0.34
CA LEU A 5 11.14 12.60 0.00
C LEU A 5 11.70 11.25 0.44
N VAL A 6 11.29 10.80 1.63
CA VAL A 6 11.55 9.45 2.13
C VAL A 6 10.22 8.78 2.44
N TRP A 7 10.13 7.47 2.21
CA TRP A 7 8.87 6.77 2.29
C TRP A 7 9.03 5.37 2.87
N ASP A 8 8.03 4.94 3.63
CA ASP A 8 7.90 3.57 4.13
C ASP A 8 6.45 3.14 3.97
N ALA A 9 6.20 2.33 2.93
CA ALA A 9 4.87 1.83 2.62
C ALA A 9 4.47 0.67 3.56
N THR A 10 3.16 0.54 3.81
CA THR A 10 2.63 -0.52 4.66
C THR A 10 1.34 -1.09 4.09
N CYS A 11 1.20 -2.42 4.12
CA CYS A 11 -0.06 -3.10 3.85
C CYS A 11 -0.50 -3.76 5.16
N VAL A 12 -1.67 -3.38 5.69
CA VAL A 12 -2.23 -3.95 6.93
C VAL A 12 -3.29 -5.00 6.60
N ASP A 13 -3.39 -6.03 7.41
CA ASP A 13 -4.38 -7.08 7.20
C ASP A 13 -5.80 -6.58 7.56
N THR A 14 -6.68 -6.45 6.56
CA THR A 14 -8.09 -6.05 6.76
C THR A 14 -8.81 -6.98 7.74
N LEU A 15 -8.47 -8.27 7.74
CA LEU A 15 -9.18 -9.33 8.46
C LEU A 15 -8.50 -9.77 9.76
N ALA A 16 -7.38 -9.14 10.13
CA ALA A 16 -6.74 -9.44 11.40
C ALA A 16 -7.70 -9.14 12.57
N ALA A 17 -7.76 -10.05 13.54
CA ALA A 17 -8.61 -9.93 14.73
C ALA A 17 -8.63 -8.54 15.40
N PRO A 18 -7.50 -7.84 15.62
CA PRO A 18 -7.52 -6.50 16.23
C PRO A 18 -8.10 -5.40 15.32
N HIS A 19 -8.21 -5.63 14.01
CA HIS A 19 -8.71 -4.66 13.03
C HIS A 19 -10.20 -4.85 12.71
N LEU A 20 -10.71 -6.09 12.81
CA LEU A 20 -12.09 -6.47 12.47
C LEU A 20 -13.18 -5.56 13.02
N PRO A 21 -13.18 -5.12 14.30
CA PRO A 21 -14.24 -4.26 14.82
C PRO A 21 -14.40 -2.96 14.03
N ARG A 22 -13.31 -2.44 13.47
CA ARG A 22 -13.29 -1.19 12.70
C ARG A 22 -13.43 -1.43 11.21
N THR A 23 -12.72 -2.41 10.65
CA THR A 23 -12.71 -2.69 9.20
C THR A 23 -14.01 -3.28 8.69
N SER A 24 -14.79 -3.95 9.57
CA SER A 24 -16.15 -4.44 9.22
C SER A 24 -17.18 -3.32 9.05
N GLN A 25 -16.95 -2.15 9.66
CA GLN A 25 -17.89 -1.03 9.62
C GLN A 25 -17.42 0.09 8.69
N ASN A 26 -16.11 0.26 8.55
CA ASN A 26 -15.50 1.37 7.84
C ASN A 26 -14.41 0.87 6.89
N VAL A 27 -14.56 1.19 5.60
CA VAL A 27 -13.55 0.93 4.58
C VAL A 27 -12.24 1.65 4.95
N ALA A 28 -11.10 0.98 4.76
CA ALA A 28 -9.76 1.52 5.03
C ALA A 28 -9.47 1.84 6.50
N ALA A 29 -10.31 1.43 7.46
CA ALA A 29 -10.14 1.84 8.86
C ALA A 29 -8.78 1.46 9.46
N ALA A 30 -8.22 0.31 9.10
CA ALA A 30 -6.89 -0.09 9.54
C ALA A 30 -5.83 0.72 8.80
N ALA A 31 -5.96 0.88 7.47
CA ALA A 31 -5.04 1.69 6.67
C ALA A 31 -4.98 3.14 7.14
N GLU A 32 -6.08 3.77 7.57
CA GLU A 32 -6.09 5.14 8.08
C GLU A 32 -5.26 5.31 9.36
N SER A 33 -5.19 4.26 10.20
CA SER A 33 -4.41 4.32 11.44
C SER A 33 -2.93 4.00 11.26
N ALA A 34 -2.58 3.24 10.22
CA ALA A 34 -1.22 2.76 9.99
C ALA A 34 -0.14 3.87 9.84
N PRO A 35 -0.40 4.99 9.13
CA PRO A 35 0.57 6.07 8.96
C PRO A 35 1.04 6.69 10.28
N MET A 36 0.16 6.76 11.29
CA MET A 36 0.55 7.32 12.59
C MET A 36 1.66 6.51 13.26
N PHE A 37 1.60 5.18 13.18
CA PHE A 37 2.64 4.31 13.73
C PHE A 37 3.96 4.48 12.98
N LYS A 38 3.93 4.61 11.65
CA LYS A 38 5.11 4.89 10.84
C LYS A 38 5.72 6.25 11.17
N ARG A 39 4.91 7.32 11.22
CA ARG A 39 5.36 8.67 11.58
C ARG A 39 5.96 8.73 12.98
N ARG A 40 5.38 8.00 13.94
CA ARG A 40 5.93 7.88 15.30
C ARG A 40 7.25 7.13 15.31
N LYS A 41 7.37 6.03 14.55
CA LYS A 41 8.60 5.24 14.43
C LYS A 41 9.75 6.05 13.81
N TYR A 42 9.47 6.87 12.81
CA TYR A 42 10.46 7.67 12.09
C TYR A 42 10.42 9.16 12.45
N SER A 43 10.01 9.49 13.68
CA SER A 43 9.86 10.87 14.13
C SER A 43 11.12 11.72 13.94
N VAL A 44 12.31 11.13 14.13
CA VAL A 44 13.60 11.78 13.91
C VAL A 44 13.80 12.17 12.44
N ILE A 45 13.46 11.26 11.51
CA ILE A 45 13.60 11.49 10.06
C ILE A 45 12.59 12.53 9.58
N CYS A 46 11.40 12.58 10.18
CA CYS A 46 10.35 13.55 9.84
C CYS A 46 10.76 15.01 10.09
N ASN A 47 11.82 15.28 10.86
CA ASN A 47 12.32 16.64 11.10
C ASN A 47 13.00 17.21 9.84
N ASP A 48 13.85 16.41 9.20
CA ASP A 48 14.71 16.86 8.12
C ASP A 48 14.15 16.54 6.72
N TYR A 49 13.25 15.55 6.62
CA TYR A 49 12.74 15.04 5.36
C TYR A 49 11.22 15.20 5.23
N VAL A 50 10.74 15.17 3.98
CA VAL A 50 9.31 14.93 3.73
C VAL A 50 9.09 13.44 3.86
N PHE A 51 8.35 13.01 4.88
CA PHE A 51 8.04 11.61 5.09
C PHE A 51 6.64 11.26 4.56
N ALA A 52 6.58 10.30 3.64
CA ALA A 52 5.33 9.68 3.20
C ALA A 52 5.20 8.28 3.79
N ALA A 53 4.02 7.96 4.33
CA ALA A 53 3.69 6.61 4.79
C ALA A 53 2.48 6.07 4.02
N PRO A 54 2.62 5.70 2.73
CA PRO A 54 1.54 5.05 1.99
C PRO A 54 1.05 3.82 2.74
N SER A 55 -0.25 3.76 3.02
CA SER A 55 -0.91 2.69 3.72
C SER A 55 -2.10 2.13 2.95
N PHE A 56 -2.11 0.81 2.89
CA PHE A 56 -3.07 0.00 2.17
C PHE A 56 -3.60 -1.07 3.11
N GLU A 57 -4.78 -1.60 2.86
CA GLU A 57 -5.20 -2.86 3.44
C GLU A 57 -5.16 -4.00 2.43
N THR A 58 -5.10 -5.24 2.94
CA THR A 58 -5.06 -6.45 2.11
C THR A 58 -6.27 -6.58 1.18
N LEU A 59 -7.46 -6.11 1.55
CA LEU A 59 -8.61 -6.10 0.62
C LEU A 59 -8.61 -4.94 -0.38
N CYS A 60 -7.50 -4.19 -0.49
CA CYS A 60 -7.29 -3.03 -1.37
C CYS A 60 -7.88 -1.66 -0.95
N PRO A 61 -8.49 -1.41 0.22
CA PRO A 61 -8.71 -0.05 0.69
C PRO A 61 -7.39 0.71 0.90
N TRP A 62 -7.36 1.98 0.51
CA TRP A 62 -6.22 2.88 0.70
C TRP A 62 -6.61 3.98 1.67
N SER A 63 -5.69 4.43 2.52
CA SER A 63 -5.93 5.60 3.36
C SER A 63 -6.08 6.88 2.53
N SER A 64 -6.74 7.86 3.11
CA SER A 64 -6.90 9.22 2.61
C SER A 64 -5.55 9.88 2.29
N ASP A 65 -4.60 9.82 3.22
CA ASP A 65 -3.23 10.30 3.05
C ASP A 65 -2.53 9.64 1.84
N THR A 66 -2.76 8.34 1.64
CA THR A 66 -2.18 7.60 0.50
C THR A 66 -2.78 8.03 -0.82
N LYS A 67 -4.12 8.16 -0.88
CA LYS A 67 -4.81 8.64 -2.09
C LYS A 67 -4.32 10.02 -2.49
N ASN A 68 -4.17 10.93 -1.52
CA ASN A 68 -3.64 12.27 -1.74
C ASN A 68 -2.19 12.23 -2.27
N PHE A 69 -1.33 11.44 -1.61
CA PHE A 69 0.06 11.27 -2.04
C PHE A 69 0.18 10.71 -3.46
N ILE A 70 -0.54 9.63 -3.77
CA ILE A 70 -0.52 9.00 -5.10
C ILE A 70 -1.12 9.92 -6.16
N ASN A 71 -2.12 10.75 -5.83
CA ASN A 71 -2.64 11.75 -6.77
C ASN A 71 -1.56 12.79 -7.14
N ILE A 72 -0.80 13.30 -6.16
CA ILE A 72 0.32 14.22 -6.41
C ILE A 72 1.38 13.56 -7.29
N VAL A 73 1.76 12.31 -6.98
CA VAL A 73 2.74 11.56 -7.79
C VAL A 73 2.21 11.34 -9.21
N SER A 74 0.94 10.97 -9.36
CA SER A 74 0.28 10.76 -10.65
C SER A 74 0.30 12.01 -11.51
N GLN A 75 -0.03 13.18 -10.94
CA GLN A 75 0.02 14.45 -11.66
C GLN A 75 1.45 14.80 -12.10
N LYS A 76 2.44 14.61 -11.21
CA LYS A 76 3.85 14.83 -11.56
C LYS A 76 4.30 13.89 -12.68
N LEU A 77 3.93 12.61 -12.62
CA LEU A 77 4.23 11.65 -13.67
C LEU A 77 3.69 12.11 -15.02
N VAL A 78 2.41 12.48 -15.09
CA VAL A 78 1.77 12.99 -16.32
C VAL A 78 2.51 14.21 -16.86
N LEU A 79 2.85 15.18 -16.01
CA LEU A 79 3.58 16.38 -16.43
C LEU A 79 4.99 16.07 -16.95
N THR A 80 5.71 15.15 -16.30
CA THR A 80 7.09 14.82 -16.67
C THR A 80 7.20 13.90 -17.88
N SER A 81 6.24 12.99 -18.08
CA SER A 81 6.26 12.04 -19.20
C SER A 81 5.55 12.57 -20.44
N GLY A 82 4.63 13.53 -20.28
CA GLY A 82 3.71 13.97 -21.33
C GLY A 82 2.59 12.99 -21.65
N ASP A 83 2.52 11.83 -20.99
CA ASP A 83 1.46 10.83 -21.20
C ASP A 83 0.32 11.06 -20.20
N PRO A 84 -0.90 11.45 -20.65
CA PRO A 84 -2.05 11.65 -19.77
C PRO A 84 -2.48 10.39 -19.00
N ARG A 85 -2.04 9.19 -19.43
CA ARG A 85 -2.39 7.91 -18.80
C ARG A 85 -1.39 7.45 -17.74
N ALA A 86 -0.25 8.13 -17.59
CA ALA A 86 0.81 7.71 -16.67
C ALA A 86 0.33 7.52 -15.22
N GLY A 87 -0.56 8.40 -14.74
CA GLY A 87 -1.18 8.26 -13.41
C GLY A 87 -2.05 7.01 -13.28
N ALA A 88 -2.86 6.69 -14.30
CA ALA A 88 -3.68 5.49 -14.30
C ALA A 88 -2.83 4.21 -14.29
N TYR A 89 -1.73 4.19 -15.06
CA TYR A 89 -0.79 3.06 -15.05
C TYR A 89 -0.11 2.88 -13.69
N LEU A 90 0.21 3.97 -12.98
CA LEU A 90 0.72 3.89 -11.62
C LEU A 90 -0.28 3.20 -10.68
N VAL A 91 -1.53 3.68 -10.67
CA VAL A 91 -2.59 3.12 -9.81
C VAL A 91 -2.82 1.63 -10.11
N GLN A 92 -2.88 1.25 -11.39
CA GLN A 92 -3.04 -0.14 -11.81
C GLN A 92 -1.88 -1.02 -11.31
N ARG A 93 -0.64 -0.56 -11.48
CA ARG A 93 0.56 -1.29 -11.02
C ARG A 93 0.59 -1.45 -9.50
N LEU A 94 0.19 -0.42 -8.76
CA LEU A 94 0.08 -0.51 -7.30
C LEU A 94 -0.97 -1.54 -6.86
N SER A 95 -2.17 -1.51 -7.46
CA SER A 95 -3.21 -2.50 -7.16
C SER A 95 -2.76 -3.93 -7.46
N LEU A 96 -2.10 -4.16 -8.59
CA LEU A 96 -1.56 -5.48 -8.95
C LEU A 96 -0.44 -5.92 -7.99
N ALA A 97 0.44 -5.01 -7.56
CA ALA A 97 1.49 -5.32 -6.61
C ALA A 97 0.91 -5.75 -5.25
N ILE A 98 -0.13 -5.06 -4.76
CA ILE A 98 -0.85 -5.42 -3.52
C ILE A 98 -1.47 -6.81 -3.65
N GLN A 99 -2.23 -7.06 -4.73
CA GLN A 99 -2.87 -8.37 -4.94
C GLN A 99 -1.87 -9.52 -5.05
N ARG A 100 -0.74 -9.30 -5.73
CA ARG A 100 0.36 -10.28 -5.80
C ARG A 100 0.97 -10.56 -4.43
N GLY A 101 1.22 -9.50 -3.64
CA GLY A 101 1.71 -9.62 -2.27
C GLY A 101 0.75 -10.43 -1.39
N ASN A 102 -0.55 -10.15 -1.47
CA ASN A 102 -1.57 -10.89 -0.73
C ASN A 102 -1.62 -12.37 -1.15
N SER A 103 -1.59 -12.64 -2.45
CA SER A 103 -1.58 -14.01 -2.98
C SER A 103 -0.35 -14.79 -2.48
N ALA A 104 0.84 -14.18 -2.55
CA ALA A 104 2.07 -14.78 -2.02
C ALA A 104 1.97 -15.06 -0.52
N SER A 105 1.41 -14.16 0.28
CA SER A 105 1.18 -14.38 1.71
C SER A 105 0.25 -15.56 1.97
N ILE A 106 -0.86 -15.68 1.23
CA ILE A 106 -1.80 -16.81 1.36
C ILE A 106 -1.12 -18.12 0.97
N LEU A 107 -0.45 -18.15 -0.19
CA LEU A 107 0.26 -19.34 -0.66
C LEU A 107 1.36 -19.78 0.32
N GLY A 108 2.03 -18.84 0.98
CA GLY A 108 3.01 -19.13 2.03
C GLY A 108 2.43 -19.72 3.32
N THR A 109 1.11 -19.63 3.54
CA THR A 109 0.42 -20.28 4.67
C THR A 109 -0.10 -21.68 4.36
N MET A 110 -0.12 -22.07 3.08
CA MET A 110 -0.54 -23.40 2.69
C MET A 110 0.54 -24.41 3.08
N PRO A 111 0.17 -25.60 3.58
CA PRO A 111 1.15 -26.67 3.77
C PRO A 111 1.82 -26.95 2.42
N ILE A 112 3.13 -27.20 2.43
CA ILE A 112 3.84 -27.68 1.25
C ILE A 112 3.17 -29.01 0.87
N SER A 113 2.34 -29.00 -0.18
CA SER A 113 1.83 -30.25 -0.72
C SER A 113 3.01 -30.99 -1.35
N GLU A 114 3.35 -32.16 -0.84
CA GLU A 114 4.02 -33.15 -1.67
C GLU A 114 3.11 -33.42 -2.89
N HIS A 115 3.63 -33.12 -4.08
CA HIS A 115 3.03 -33.34 -5.40
C HIS A 115 1.82 -32.49 -5.82
N LEU A 116 2.10 -31.47 -6.64
CA LEU A 116 1.21 -31.01 -7.71
C LEU A 116 1.93 -31.14 -9.06
N ASP A 117 2.45 -32.33 -9.38
CA ASP A 117 3.05 -32.65 -10.70
C ASP A 117 2.00 -32.84 -11.82
N GLY A 118 0.75 -32.38 -11.62
CA GLY A 118 -0.39 -32.77 -12.46
C GLY A 118 -1.22 -31.66 -13.10
N LEU A 119 -0.89 -30.38 -12.90
CA LEU A 119 -1.65 -29.28 -13.52
C LEU A 119 -0.73 -28.39 -14.34
N HIS A 120 -0.51 -28.83 -15.59
CA HIS A 120 -0.10 -27.92 -16.66
C HIS A 120 -1.25 -26.95 -16.96
N LEU A 121 -0.95 -25.67 -16.85
CA LEU A 121 -1.74 -24.54 -17.36
C LEU A 121 -2.06 -24.71 -18.86
#